data_AF-A0A559MDI2-F1
#
_entry.id   AF-A0A559MDI2-F1
#
_cell.length_a   1.000
_cell.length_b   1.000
_cell.length_c   1.000
_cell.angle_alpha   90.00
_cell.angle_beta   90.00
_cell.angle_gamma   90.00
#
_symmetry.space_group_name_H-M   'P 1'
#
loop_
_entity.id
_entity.type
_entity.pdbx_description
1 polymer ?
#
loop_
_entity_poly.entity_id
_entity_poly.type
_entity_poly.pdbx_seq_one_letter_code
_entity_poly.pdbx_strand_id
1 'polypeptide(L)'
;MKLDFTTLDVFSSTRYTGNPVAIIPVPASAKESLTQTQKQAIASEFNLSEIVFLHLPTDPTSPERHIDIFTSHAEVPFAGHPTIGTSHYLLHTTKQTVTSLVTKAGRIPIRLDPETQNVRAEIPHNFHRHAVTWSTPLNDLANPTCSIVNGMSFIMVE
;
A
#
# COMPACT_ATOMS: atom_id res chain seq x y z
N MET A 1 -1.19 -19.69 18.48
CA MET A 1 -0.81 -18.29 18.23
C MET A 1 -2.08 -17.48 18.04
N LYS A 2 -2.17 -16.28 18.62
CA LYS A 2 -3.27 -15.33 18.42
C LYS A 2 -2.72 -14.11 17.69
N LEU A 3 -3.38 -13.68 16.62
CA LEU A 3 -3.07 -12.46 15.89
C LEU A 3 -4.28 -11.55 15.94
N ASP A 4 -4.07 -10.30 16.31
CA ASP A 4 -5.10 -9.28 16.21
C ASP A 4 -5.19 -8.78 14.77
N PHE A 5 -6.32 -8.20 14.40
CA PHE A 5 -6.51 -7.59 13.09
C PHE A 5 -7.29 -6.29 13.21
N THR A 6 -7.17 -5.45 12.19
CA THR A 6 -7.97 -4.24 12.03
C THR A 6 -8.45 -4.17 10.58
N THR A 7 -9.74 -3.97 10.38
CA THR A 7 -10.30 -3.69 9.06
C THR A 7 -10.43 -2.18 8.86
N LEU A 8 -10.08 -1.72 7.66
CA LEU A 8 -10.22 -0.33 7.25
C LEU A 8 -10.94 -0.27 5.91
N ASP A 9 -11.84 0.71 5.79
CA ASP A 9 -12.48 1.09 4.55
C ASP A 9 -11.63 2.18 3.88
N VAL A 10 -10.79 1.80 2.91
CA VAL A 10 -9.82 2.71 2.29
C VAL A 10 -10.50 3.57 1.21
N PHE A 11 -10.02 4.81 1.07
CA PHE A 11 -10.59 5.84 0.17
C PHE A 11 -12.00 6.28 0.52
N SER A 12 -12.40 6.12 1.77
CA SER A 12 -13.66 6.67 2.29
C SER A 12 -13.51 7.20 3.70
N SER A 13 -14.35 8.18 4.04
CA SER A 13 -14.61 8.63 5.41
C SER A 13 -15.90 8.04 5.99
N THR A 14 -16.66 7.28 5.19
CA THR A 14 -17.93 6.67 5.56
C THR A 14 -17.75 5.16 5.68
N ARG A 15 -18.13 4.59 6.83
CA ARG A 15 -18.07 3.14 7.05
C ARG A 15 -18.86 2.38 5.99
N TYR A 16 -18.37 1.20 5.63
CA TYR A 16 -18.96 0.28 4.66
C TYR A 16 -18.95 0.80 3.21
N THR A 17 -18.07 1.74 2.89
CA THR A 17 -17.89 2.28 1.54
C THR A 17 -16.40 2.39 1.22
N GLY A 18 -16.02 2.52 -0.05
CA GLY A 18 -14.62 2.48 -0.46
C GLY A 18 -14.15 1.04 -0.65
N ASN A 19 -12.87 0.77 -0.36
CA ASN A 19 -12.28 -0.54 -0.57
C ASN A 19 -11.73 -1.13 0.75
N PRO A 20 -12.37 -2.18 1.30
CA PRO A 20 -11.98 -2.73 2.59
C PRO A 20 -10.67 -3.51 2.52
N VAL A 21 -9.80 -3.31 3.51
CA VAL A 21 -8.58 -4.08 3.72
C VAL A 21 -8.49 -4.56 5.16
N ALA A 22 -8.05 -5.80 5.37
CA ALA A 22 -7.67 -6.29 6.69
C ALA A 22 -6.16 -6.15 6.89
N ILE A 23 -5.74 -5.59 8.02
CA ILE A 23 -4.34 -5.47 8.43
C ILE A 23 -4.13 -6.34 9.66
N ILE A 24 -3.16 -7.25 9.58
CA ILE A 24 -2.81 -8.21 10.61
C ILE A 24 -1.37 -7.89 11.06
N PRO A 25 -1.18 -7.24 12.23
CA PRO A 25 0.14 -7.07 12.80
C PRO A 25 0.76 -8.42 13.18
N VAL A 26 1.91 -8.74 12.59
CA VAL A 26 2.69 -9.94 12.89
C VAL A 26 3.82 -9.54 13.84
N PRO A 27 3.78 -9.94 15.12
CA PRO A 27 4.86 -9.63 16.05
C PRO A 27 6.16 -10.32 15.63
N ALA A 28 7.30 -9.72 15.95
CA ALA A 28 8.62 -10.24 15.59
C ALA A 28 8.83 -11.71 16.04
N SER A 29 8.27 -12.10 17.19
CA SER A 29 8.30 -13.47 17.71
C SER A 29 7.52 -14.50 16.88
N ALA A 30 6.53 -14.05 16.11
CA ALA A 30 5.70 -14.90 15.27
C ALA A 30 6.22 -15.03 13.84
N LYS A 31 7.18 -14.19 13.43
CA LYS A 31 7.63 -14.05 12.03
C LYS A 31 8.07 -15.37 11.40
N GLU A 32 8.85 -16.16 12.12
CA GLU A 32 9.34 -17.47 11.65
C GLU A 32 8.27 -18.58 11.74
N SER A 33 7.31 -18.44 12.66
CA SER A 33 6.28 -19.45 12.89
C SER A 33 5.05 -19.30 12.00
N LEU A 34 4.77 -18.09 11.49
CA LEU A 34 3.63 -17.81 10.60
C LEU A 34 4.03 -18.08 9.16
N THR A 35 3.70 -19.28 8.68
CA THR A 35 4.10 -19.75 7.34
C THR A 35 3.31 -19.06 6.23
N GLN A 36 3.86 -19.09 5.02
CA GLN A 36 3.19 -18.59 3.80
C GLN A 36 1.83 -19.26 3.56
N THR A 37 1.74 -20.58 3.76
CA THR A 37 0.48 -21.33 3.64
C THR A 37 -0.56 -20.88 4.66
N GLN A 38 -0.14 -20.59 5.91
CA GLN A 38 -1.05 -20.05 6.92
C GLN A 38 -1.53 -18.64 6.57
N LYS A 39 -0.63 -17.77 6.09
CA LYS A 39 -1.01 -16.43 5.62
C LYS A 39 -2.04 -16.50 4.49
N GLN A 40 -1.83 -17.39 3.52
CA GLN A 40 -2.78 -17.60 2.42
C GLN A 40 -4.12 -18.15 2.91
N ALA A 41 -4.12 -19.10 3.86
CA ALA A 41 -5.35 -19.65 4.45
C ALA A 41 -6.15 -18.57 5.19
N ILE A 42 -5.46 -17.73 5.98
CA ILE A 42 -6.06 -16.58 6.67
C ILE A 42 -6.62 -15.58 5.65
N ALA A 43 -5.87 -15.24 4.59
CA ALA A 43 -6.31 -14.33 3.55
C ALA A 43 -7.57 -14.84 2.83
N SER A 44 -7.63 -16.15 2.56
CA SER A 44 -8.82 -16.80 1.99
C SER A 44 -10.04 -16.71 2.92
N GLU A 45 -9.84 -16.93 4.23
CA GLU A 45 -10.91 -16.85 5.24
C GLU A 45 -11.53 -15.45 5.34
N PHE A 46 -10.72 -14.39 5.24
CA PHE A 46 -11.22 -13.01 5.28
C PHE A 46 -12.15 -12.68 4.11
N ASN A 47 -11.93 -13.30 2.95
CA ASN A 47 -12.68 -13.07 1.72
C ASN A 47 -12.83 -11.58 1.33
N LEU A 48 -11.79 -10.78 1.60
CA LEU A 48 -11.63 -9.42 1.09
C LEU A 48 -10.78 -9.45 -0.18
N SER A 49 -10.76 -8.34 -0.94
CA SER A 49 -9.90 -8.21 -2.11
C SER A 49 -8.44 -8.42 -1.73
N GLU A 50 -7.98 -7.77 -0.65
CA GLU A 50 -6.63 -7.93 -0.12
C GLU A 50 -6.56 -7.89 1.41
N ILE A 51 -5.55 -8.58 1.93
CA ILE A 51 -5.17 -8.68 3.33
C ILE A 51 -3.69 -8.35 3.44
N VAL A 52 -3.31 -7.58 4.46
CA VAL A 52 -1.92 -7.19 4.71
C VAL A 52 -1.41 -7.82 5.99
N PHE A 53 -0.31 -8.55 5.90
CA PHE A 53 0.48 -8.95 7.06
C PHE A 53 1.55 -7.90 7.33
N LEU A 54 1.36 -7.12 8.39
CA LEU A 54 2.26 -6.04 8.80
C LEU A 54 3.29 -6.58 9.79
N HIS A 55 4.54 -6.78 9.34
CA HIS A 55 5.60 -7.31 10.20
C HIS A 55 6.14 -6.22 11.12
N LEU A 56 5.90 -6.39 12.42
CA LEU A 56 6.41 -5.50 13.45
C LEU A 56 7.91 -5.79 13.67
N PRO A 57 8.78 -4.77 13.59
CA PRO A 57 10.21 -4.96 13.80
C PRO A 57 10.52 -5.25 15.28
N THR A 58 11.67 -5.90 15.53
CA THR A 58 12.20 -6.05 16.89
C THR A 58 12.56 -4.69 17.50
N ASP A 59 13.11 -3.79 16.69
CA ASP A 59 13.35 -2.40 17.06
C ASP A 59 12.13 -1.55 16.68
N PRO A 60 11.32 -1.08 17.65
CA PRO A 60 10.12 -0.29 17.36
C PRO A 60 10.44 1.06 16.71
N THR A 61 11.67 1.56 16.83
CA THR A 61 12.11 2.85 16.27
C THR A 61 12.49 2.77 14.79
N SER A 62 12.50 1.56 14.20
CA SER A 62 12.77 1.38 12.78
C SER A 62 11.86 2.28 11.95
N PRO A 63 12.39 3.04 10.98
CA PRO A 63 11.59 3.92 10.13
C PRO A 63 10.83 3.14 9.04
N GLU A 64 11.04 1.83 8.92
CA GLU A 64 10.47 0.99 7.87
C GLU A 64 9.56 -0.10 8.45
N ARG A 65 8.53 -0.49 7.68
CA ARG A 65 7.68 -1.64 8.00
C ARG A 65 7.61 -2.57 6.79
N HIS A 66 7.90 -3.85 7.01
CA HIS A 66 7.71 -4.87 5.97
C HIS A 66 6.27 -5.31 5.93
N ILE A 67 5.73 -5.47 4.73
CA ILE A 67 4.38 -5.98 4.53
C ILE A 67 4.35 -7.07 3.46
N ASP A 68 3.52 -8.08 3.71
CA ASP A 68 3.10 -9.03 2.69
C ASP A 68 1.64 -8.74 2.35
N ILE A 69 1.29 -8.74 1.06
CA ILE A 69 -0.06 -8.44 0.58
C ILE A 69 -0.62 -9.69 -0.08
N PHE A 70 -1.77 -10.15 0.38
CA PHE A 70 -2.42 -11.35 -0.11
C PHE A 70 -3.80 -11.05 -0.64
N THR A 71 -4.13 -11.62 -1.77
CA THR A 71 -5.53 -11.87 -2.17
C THR A 71 -5.99 -13.19 -1.56
N SER A 72 -7.27 -13.53 -1.74
CA SER A 72 -7.78 -14.86 -1.36
C SER A 72 -7.11 -16.04 -2.08
N HIS A 73 -6.40 -15.78 -3.19
CA HIS A 73 -5.80 -16.84 -4.04
C HIS A 73 -4.28 -16.87 -4.01
N ALA A 74 -3.62 -15.72 -3.87
CA ALA A 74 -2.17 -15.61 -3.95
C ALA A 74 -1.64 -14.36 -3.24
N GLU A 75 -0.37 -14.41 -2.84
CA GLU A 75 0.41 -13.22 -2.50
C GLU A 75 0.70 -12.38 -3.75
N VAL A 76 0.51 -11.07 -3.65
CA VAL A 76 0.79 -10.10 -4.72
C VAL A 76 1.94 -9.20 -4.32
N PRO A 77 2.79 -8.76 -5.27
CA PRO A 77 3.98 -8.00 -4.93
C PRO A 77 3.67 -6.58 -4.44
N PHE A 78 2.53 -6.02 -4.87
CA PHE A 78 2.05 -4.69 -4.56
C PHE A 78 0.54 -4.58 -4.80
N ALA A 79 -0.12 -3.73 -4.02
CA ALA A 79 -1.46 -3.24 -4.30
C ALA A 79 -1.64 -1.83 -3.71
N GLY A 80 -2.38 -0.97 -4.40
CA GLY A 80 -2.52 0.46 -4.05
C GLY A 80 -3.27 0.70 -2.75
N HIS A 81 -4.55 0.31 -2.67
CA HIS A 81 -5.37 0.55 -1.48
C HIS A 81 -4.82 -0.15 -0.21
N PRO A 82 -4.23 -1.36 -0.27
CA PRO A 82 -3.62 -1.96 0.92
C PRO A 82 -2.39 -1.19 1.42
N THR A 83 -1.61 -0.62 0.50
CA THR A 83 -0.49 0.26 0.83
C THR A 83 -0.97 1.54 1.53
N ILE A 84 -2.00 2.21 0.99
CA ILE A 84 -2.57 3.42 1.59
C ILE A 84 -3.25 3.12 2.93
N GLY A 85 -4.04 2.04 3.02
CA GLY A 85 -4.71 1.63 4.25
C GLY A 85 -3.72 1.29 5.37
N THR A 86 -2.66 0.54 5.06
CA THR A 86 -1.61 0.24 6.04
C THR A 86 -0.85 1.48 6.49
N SER A 87 -0.55 2.38 5.56
CA SER A 87 0.08 3.65 5.88
C SER A 87 -0.80 4.52 6.78
N HIS A 88 -2.11 4.55 6.52
CA HIS A 88 -3.08 5.24 7.38
C HIS A 88 -3.14 4.62 8.79
N TYR A 89 -3.18 3.29 8.88
CA TYR A 89 -3.12 2.57 10.15
C TYR A 89 -1.86 2.93 10.96
N LEU A 90 -0.70 2.97 10.31
CA LEU A 90 0.55 3.30 10.97
C LEU A 90 0.62 4.77 11.42
N LEU A 91 0.30 5.71 10.52
CA LEU A 91 0.52 7.14 10.75
C LEU A 91 -0.59 7.79 11.58
N HIS A 92 -1.85 7.38 11.41
CA HIS A 92 -2.99 7.98 12.14
C HIS A 92 -3.45 7.13 13.32
N THR A 93 -3.68 5.84 13.10
CA THR A 93 -4.29 4.98 14.13
C THR A 93 -3.30 4.67 15.24
N THR A 94 -2.08 4.25 14.88
CA THR A 94 -1.03 3.90 15.85
C THR A 94 -0.03 5.03 16.09
N LYS A 95 -0.08 6.11 15.30
CA LYS A 95 0.77 7.31 15.42
C LYS A 95 2.28 7.01 15.45
N GLN A 96 2.71 6.01 14.67
CA GLN A 96 4.11 5.64 14.57
C GLN A 96 4.86 6.56 13.60
N THR A 97 6.15 6.76 13.85
CA THR A 97 7.04 7.54 12.97
C THR A 97 7.66 6.63 11.89
N VAL A 98 6.83 6.13 10.98
CA VAL A 98 7.24 5.28 9.86
C VAL A 98 7.34 6.13 8.59
N THR A 99 8.38 5.92 7.80
CA THR A 99 8.66 6.69 6.57
C THR A 99 8.57 5.84 5.30
N SER A 100 8.54 4.52 5.42
CA SER A 100 8.38 3.63 4.26
C SER A 100 7.76 2.28 4.60
N LEU A 101 7.03 1.74 3.62
CA LEU A 101 6.62 0.35 3.56
C LEU A 101 7.55 -0.42 2.63
N VAL A 102 8.04 -1.57 3.06
CA VAL A 102 8.83 -2.48 2.23
C VAL A 102 7.94 -3.62 1.79
N THR A 103 7.64 -3.64 0.49
CA THR A 103 6.83 -4.66 -0.18
C THR A 103 7.71 -5.56 -1.03
N LYS A 104 7.15 -6.61 -1.62
CA LYS A 104 7.83 -7.41 -2.64
C LYS A 104 8.14 -6.62 -3.93
N ALA A 105 7.40 -5.57 -4.23
CA ALA A 105 7.71 -4.64 -5.33
C ALA A 105 8.78 -3.59 -4.96
N GLY A 106 9.30 -3.63 -3.73
CA GLY A 106 10.33 -2.73 -3.24
C GLY A 106 9.84 -1.74 -2.18
N ARG A 107 10.69 -0.76 -1.89
CA ARG A 107 10.49 0.27 -0.86
C ARG A 107 9.57 1.36 -1.39
N ILE A 108 8.51 1.66 -0.64
CA ILE A 108 7.50 2.66 -0.94
C ILE A 108 7.56 3.74 0.15
N PRO A 109 8.09 4.94 -0.14
CA PRO A 109 8.04 6.06 0.78
C PRO A 109 6.59 6.45 1.10
N ILE A 110 6.31 6.70 2.37
CA ILE A 110 4.99 7.13 2.86
C ILE A 110 5.14 8.34 3.77
N ARG A 111 4.15 9.24 3.75
CA ARG A 111 4.09 10.40 4.65
C ARG A 111 2.66 10.88 4.83
N LEU A 112 2.48 11.79 5.78
CA LEU A 112 1.32 12.68 5.80
C LEU A 112 1.59 13.88 4.89
N ASP A 113 0.58 14.22 4.10
CA ASP A 113 0.55 15.48 3.37
C ASP A 113 0.43 16.65 4.37
N PRO A 114 1.30 17.66 4.30
CA PRO A 114 1.36 18.71 5.32
C PRO A 114 0.09 19.56 5.39
N GLU A 115 -0.63 19.73 4.27
CA GLU A 115 -1.81 20.59 4.19
C GLU A 115 -3.09 19.82 4.53
N THR A 116 -3.28 18.66 3.90
CA THR A 116 -4.51 17.89 4.02
C THR A 116 -4.48 16.87 5.16
N GLN A 117 -3.30 16.58 5.71
CA GLN A 117 -3.03 15.47 6.63
C GLN A 117 -3.39 14.09 6.05
N ASN A 118 -3.69 13.98 4.74
CA ASN A 118 -3.94 12.71 4.10
C ASN A 118 -2.64 11.91 3.96
N VAL A 119 -2.77 10.59 3.90
CA VAL A 119 -1.65 9.71 3.60
C VAL A 119 -1.25 9.85 2.14
N ARG A 120 0.05 10.04 1.89
CA ARG A 120 0.67 9.98 0.57
C ARG A 120 1.68 8.84 0.52
N ALA A 121 1.61 8.03 -0.52
CA ALA A 121 2.59 7.01 -0.86
C ALA A 121 3.25 7.33 -2.22
N GLU A 122 4.56 7.22 -2.31
CA GLU A 122 5.31 7.38 -3.56
C GLU A 122 5.54 6.01 -4.18
N ILE A 123 4.74 5.68 -5.20
CA ILE A 123 4.81 4.36 -5.83
C ILE A 123 5.88 4.41 -6.93
N PRO A 124 7.02 3.71 -6.76
CA PRO A 124 7.97 3.58 -7.86
C PRO A 124 7.32 2.70 -8.94
N HIS A 125 6.99 3.31 -10.07
CA HIS A 125 6.59 2.58 -11.26
C HIS A 125 7.67 2.73 -12.32
N ASN A 126 8.00 1.64 -13.01
CA ASN A 126 8.83 1.71 -14.19
C ASN A 126 7.93 2.19 -15.32
N PHE A 127 8.09 3.44 -15.73
CA PHE A 127 7.38 3.99 -16.88
C PHE A 127 8.38 4.47 -17.91
N HIS A 128 8.05 4.22 -19.16
CA HIS A 128 8.77 4.84 -20.25
C HIS A 128 8.22 6.26 -20.43
N ARG A 129 9.03 7.27 -20.11
CA ARG A 129 8.72 8.65 -20.48
C ARG A 129 9.12 8.86 -21.93
N HIS A 130 8.13 9.13 -22.78
CA HIS A 130 8.36 9.39 -24.18
C HIS A 130 8.96 10.80 -24.37
N ALA A 131 9.65 11.02 -25.49
CA ALA A 131 10.13 12.35 -25.85
C ALA A 131 8.98 13.32 -26.22
N VAL A 132 7.82 12.77 -26.57
CA VAL A 132 6.63 13.54 -26.96
C VAL A 132 5.87 14.00 -25.72
N THR A 133 5.51 15.28 -25.68
CA THR A 133 4.59 15.87 -24.70
C THR A 133 3.24 16.15 -25.36
N TRP A 134 2.18 16.27 -24.55
CA TRP A 134 0.84 16.57 -25.04
C TRP A 134 0.19 17.68 -24.21
N SER A 135 -0.39 18.67 -24.87
CA SER A 135 -1.13 19.73 -24.20
C SER A 135 -2.54 19.28 -23.85
N THR A 136 -3.00 19.62 -22.65
CA THR A 136 -4.34 19.23 -22.17
C THR A 136 -5.06 20.43 -21.57
N PRO A 137 -6.39 20.53 -21.78
CA PRO A 137 -7.21 21.60 -21.22
C PRO A 137 -7.38 21.51 -19.70
N LEU A 138 -6.83 20.49 -19.05
CA LEU A 138 -6.89 20.35 -17.59
C LEU A 138 -5.98 21.35 -16.85
N ASN A 139 -4.84 21.71 -17.44
CA ASN A 139 -3.90 22.68 -16.87
C ASN A 139 -3.31 23.65 -17.90
N ASP A 140 -3.69 23.54 -19.18
CA ASP A 140 -3.20 24.35 -20.30
C ASP A 140 -1.67 24.32 -20.50
N LEU A 141 -1.00 23.29 -19.98
CA LEU A 141 0.45 23.09 -20.12
C LEU A 141 0.78 21.92 -21.05
N ALA A 142 2.03 21.83 -21.50
CA ALA A 142 2.56 20.66 -22.18
C ALA A 142 2.97 19.61 -21.14
N ASN A 143 2.29 18.47 -21.15
CA ASN A 143 2.42 17.45 -20.11
C ASN A 143 3.21 16.23 -20.62
N PRO A 144 4.00 15.55 -19.77
CA PRO A 144 4.75 14.36 -20.15
C PRO A 144 3.84 13.22 -20.63
N THR A 145 4.22 12.55 -21.72
CA THR A 145 3.59 11.29 -22.15
C THR A 145 4.36 10.10 -21.56
N CYS A 146 3.67 9.20 -20.90
CA CYS A 146 4.26 8.06 -20.18
C CYS A 146 3.56 6.75 -20.53
N SER A 147 4.32 5.68 -20.78
CA SER A 147 3.79 4.31 -20.86
C SER A 147 4.13 3.51 -19.62
N ILE A 148 3.11 2.94 -19.00
CA ILE A 148 3.26 2.06 -17.83
C ILE A 148 3.20 0.58 -18.26
N VAL A 149 2.54 0.28 -19.38
CA VAL A 149 2.48 -1.04 -20.02
C VAL A 149 2.50 -0.89 -21.55
N ASN A 150 2.91 -1.94 -22.27
CA ASN A 150 2.97 -1.91 -23.73
C ASN A 150 1.60 -1.63 -24.36
N GLY A 151 1.57 -0.70 -25.32
CA GLY A 151 0.37 -0.34 -26.07
C GLY A 151 -0.57 0.64 -25.36
N MET A 152 -0.24 1.10 -24.16
CA MET A 152 -1.03 2.11 -23.43
C MET A 152 -0.14 3.28 -22.98
N SER A 153 -0.58 4.50 -23.29
CA SER A 153 0.12 5.74 -22.93
C SER A 153 -0.82 6.68 -22.21
N PHE A 154 -0.29 7.37 -21.22
CA PHE A 154 -0.99 8.32 -20.37
C PHE A 154 -0.34 9.70 -20.51
N ILE A 155 -1.15 10.76 -20.45
CA ILE A 155 -0.67 12.13 -20.28
C ILE A 155 -0.64 12.40 -18.78
N MET A 156 0.55 12.61 -18.22
CA MET A 156 0.71 12.88 -16.80
C MET A 156 0.46 14.36 -16.52
N VAL A 157 -0.74 14.68 -16.06
CA VAL A 157 -1.15 16.06 -15.74
C VAL A 157 -0.77 16.36 -14.31
N GLU A 158 0.26 17.20 -14.13
CA GLU A 158 0.66 17.76 -12.83
C GLU A 158 -0.08 19.07 -12.52
#